data_AF-A0A2V8N3S3-F1
#
_entry.id   AF-A0A2V8N3S3-F1
#
_cell.length_a   1.000
_cell.length_b   1.000
_cell.length_c   1.000
_cell.angle_alpha   90.00
_cell.angle_beta   90.00
_cell.angle_gamma   90.00
#
_symmetry.space_group_name_H-M   'P 1'
#
loop_
_entity.id
_entity.type
_entity.pdbx_description
1 polymer ?
#
loop_
_entity_poly.entity_id
_entity_poly.type
_entity_poly.pdbx_seq_one_letter_code
_entity_poly.pdbx_strand_id
1 'polypeptide(L)'
;MRYLVVFFVVVTIQQPSLYSYSVLTHEAIIDSTWNDSIQPVVLQRFPRANAQDVKAARAYAYGGSIIQDMGYYPFGSHFFTDLMHYVRSGDFVVAMLRESANVNEYAFALGALAHYMADTNGHPIGINRAVPILYPKLKRKYGDQVTYGEDPASHLKTE
;
A
#
# COMPACT_ATOMS: atom_id res chain seq x y z
N MET A 1 29.93 -33.38 -12.60
CA MET A 1 29.25 -32.92 -11.37
C MET A 1 29.19 -31.40 -11.22
N ARG A 2 30.27 -30.63 -11.37
CA ARG A 2 30.23 -29.15 -11.25
C ARG A 2 29.22 -28.44 -12.17
N TYR A 3 29.15 -28.81 -13.46
CA TYR A 3 28.20 -28.22 -14.40
C TYR A 3 26.73 -28.64 -14.15
N LEU A 4 26.52 -29.85 -13.62
CA LEU A 4 25.20 -30.34 -13.22
C LEU A 4 24.66 -29.58 -12.01
N VAL A 5 25.52 -29.26 -11.03
CA VAL A 5 25.16 -28.43 -9.87
C VAL A 5 24.85 -26.99 -10.29
N VAL A 6 25.62 -26.40 -11.21
CA VAL A 6 25.35 -25.05 -11.72
C VAL A 6 24.04 -24.99 -12.52
N PHE A 7 23.74 -26.01 -13.35
CA PHE A 7 22.49 -26.08 -14.09
C PHE A 7 21.27 -26.25 -13.15
N PHE A 8 21.40 -27.04 -12.08
CA PHE A 8 20.35 -27.22 -11.09
C PHE A 8 20.07 -25.95 -10.27
N VAL A 9 21.08 -25.14 -10.00
CA VAL A 9 20.94 -23.84 -9.29
C VAL A 9 20.30 -22.77 -10.19
N VAL A 10 20.57 -22.77 -11.49
CA VAL A 10 19.97 -21.78 -12.42
C VAL A 10 18.50 -22.07 -12.70
N VAL A 11 18.08 -23.35 -12.74
CA VAL A 11 16.69 -23.73 -13.00
C VAL A 11 15.76 -23.47 -11.80
N THR A 12 16.25 -23.49 -10.56
CA THR A 12 15.42 -23.21 -9.37
C THR A 12 15.18 -21.72 -9.09
N ILE A 13 15.90 -20.81 -9.79
CA ILE A 13 15.80 -19.35 -9.60
C ILE A 13 14.79 -18.70 -10.57
N GLN A 14 14.23 -19.44 -11.52
CA GLN A 14 13.04 -18.98 -12.27
C GLN A 14 11.77 -19.13 -11.42
N GLN A 15 11.74 -18.48 -10.27
CA GLN A 15 10.48 -18.25 -9.56
C GLN A 15 9.66 -17.29 -10.43
N PRO A 16 8.43 -17.66 -10.85
CA PRO A 16 7.55 -16.69 -11.48
C PRO A 16 7.39 -15.51 -10.54
N SER A 17 7.35 -14.28 -11.08
CA SER A 17 7.08 -13.09 -10.28
C SER A 17 5.72 -13.28 -9.58
N LEU A 18 5.75 -13.57 -8.28
CA LEU A 18 4.57 -13.62 -7.45
C LEU A 18 4.27 -12.19 -7.00
N TYR A 19 3.14 -11.66 -7.45
CA TYR A 19 2.65 -10.36 -7.03
C TYR A 19 1.88 -10.55 -5.72
N SER A 20 2.57 -10.33 -4.60
CA SER A 20 1.95 -10.26 -3.28
C SER A 20 1.63 -8.82 -2.92
N TYR A 21 0.47 -8.62 -2.30
CA TYR A 21 0.03 -7.35 -1.74
C TYR A 21 -0.60 -7.65 -0.38
N SER A 22 -0.39 -6.77 0.58
CA SER A 22 -0.89 -6.87 1.95
C SER A 22 -0.66 -5.54 2.67
N VAL A 23 -1.18 -5.40 3.89
CA VAL A 23 -1.01 -4.18 4.71
C VAL A 23 0.45 -3.71 4.82
N LEU A 24 1.41 -4.62 5.03
CA LEU A 24 2.84 -4.23 5.16
C LEU A 24 3.47 -3.79 3.83
N THR A 25 2.81 -4.07 2.70
CA THR A 25 3.26 -3.59 1.39
C THR A 25 3.19 -2.06 1.32
N HIS A 26 2.26 -1.42 2.04
CA HIS A 26 2.17 0.03 2.11
C HIS A 26 3.45 0.67 2.67
N GLU A 27 3.94 0.14 3.79
CA GLU A 27 5.18 0.63 4.41
C GLU A 27 6.40 0.31 3.54
N ALA A 28 6.42 -0.85 2.88
CA ALA A 28 7.47 -1.20 1.92
C ALA A 28 7.52 -0.26 0.70
N ILE A 29 6.36 0.28 0.27
CA ILE A 29 6.29 1.30 -0.77
C ILE A 29 6.93 2.60 -0.26
N ILE A 30 6.70 2.99 0.99
CA ILE A 30 7.42 4.14 1.59
C ILE A 30 8.93 3.89 1.55
N ASP A 31 9.39 2.70 1.93
CA ASP A 31 10.82 2.36 1.91
C ASP A 31 11.45 2.47 0.53
N SER A 32 10.80 1.87 -0.47
CA SER A 32 11.30 1.82 -1.84
C SER A 32 11.27 3.17 -2.55
N THR A 33 10.36 4.06 -2.17
CA THR A 33 10.18 5.37 -2.81
C THR A 33 10.77 6.54 -2.01
N TRP A 34 11.27 6.28 -0.79
CA TRP A 34 11.72 7.34 0.12
C TRP A 34 12.78 8.23 -0.50
N ASN A 35 13.92 7.66 -0.90
CA ASN A 35 15.08 8.43 -1.37
C ASN A 35 14.83 9.11 -2.73
N ASP A 36 14.14 8.41 -3.63
CA ASP A 36 14.04 8.82 -5.03
C ASP A 36 12.81 9.68 -5.31
N SER A 37 11.81 9.68 -4.42
CA SER A 37 10.54 10.39 -4.65
C SER A 37 10.04 11.19 -3.44
N ILE A 38 9.86 10.56 -2.28
CA ILE A 38 9.20 11.21 -1.11
C ILE A 38 10.10 12.27 -0.47
N GLN A 39 11.34 11.92 -0.12
CA GLN A 39 12.27 12.85 0.52
C GLN A 39 12.57 14.09 -0.34
N PRO A 40 12.81 13.97 -1.67
CA PRO A 40 12.99 15.13 -2.54
C PRO A 40 11.84 16.14 -2.46
N VAL A 41 10.57 15.69 -2.51
CA VAL A 41 9.42 16.61 -2.46
C VAL A 41 9.18 17.18 -1.06
N VAL A 42 9.55 16.44 0.00
CA VAL A 42 9.55 16.97 1.38
C VAL A 42 10.54 18.12 1.50
N LEU A 43 11.78 17.93 1.05
CA LEU A 43 12.83 18.96 1.09
C LEU A 43 12.54 20.14 0.15
N GLN A 44 11.86 19.89 -0.97
CA GLN A 44 11.41 20.96 -1.86
C GLN A 44 10.41 21.88 -1.16
N ARG A 45 9.44 21.33 -0.40
CA ARG A 45 8.45 22.13 0.33
C ARG A 45 9.01 22.74 1.61
N PHE A 46 9.88 22.01 2.31
CA PHE A 46 10.48 22.43 3.59
C PHE A 46 12.00 22.48 3.48
N PRO A 47 12.59 23.47 2.78
CA PRO A 47 14.03 23.53 2.51
C PRO A 47 14.90 23.76 3.75
N ARG A 48 14.28 24.09 4.90
CA ARG A 48 14.97 24.26 6.19
C ARG A 48 14.97 23.00 7.06
N ALA A 49 14.31 21.92 6.62
CA ALA A 49 14.29 20.66 7.37
C ALA A 49 15.70 20.06 7.42
N ASN A 50 16.15 19.76 8.64
CA ASN A 50 17.45 19.12 8.85
C ASN A 50 17.34 17.59 8.77
N ALA A 51 18.48 16.88 8.88
CA ALA A 51 18.51 15.42 8.79
C ALA A 51 17.62 14.71 9.84
N GLN A 52 17.49 15.28 11.04
CA GLN A 52 16.64 14.73 12.09
C GLN A 52 15.15 14.93 11.77
N ASP A 53 14.78 16.08 11.20
CA ASP A 53 13.42 16.36 10.74
C ASP A 53 13.02 15.37 9.63
N VAL A 54 13.90 15.15 8.65
CA VAL A 54 13.66 14.20 7.55
C VAL A 54 13.53 12.77 8.07
N LYS A 55 14.37 12.37 9.04
CA LYS A 55 14.28 11.06 9.68
C LYS A 55 12.94 10.88 10.39
N ALA A 56 12.50 11.89 11.14
CA ALA A 56 11.20 11.86 11.81
C ALA A 56 10.05 11.81 10.79
N ALA A 57 10.12 12.62 9.74
CA ALA A 57 9.12 12.67 8.67
C ALA A 57 8.89 11.31 8.01
N ARG A 58 9.93 10.48 7.85
CA ARG A 58 9.78 9.11 7.34
C ARG A 58 8.85 8.24 8.20
N ALA A 59 8.93 8.39 9.52
CA ALA A 59 8.03 7.70 10.43
C ALA A 59 6.57 8.12 10.25
N TYR A 60 6.35 9.42 10.01
CA TYR A 60 5.01 9.93 9.69
C TYR A 60 4.50 9.43 8.34
N ALA A 61 5.37 9.27 7.35
CA ALA A 61 4.99 8.67 6.07
C ALA A 61 4.54 7.21 6.21
N TYR A 62 5.16 6.40 7.08
CA TYR A 62 4.65 5.06 7.39
C TYR A 62 3.24 5.12 7.99
N GLY A 63 3.03 5.97 9.01
CA GLY A 63 1.71 6.14 9.61
C GLY A 63 0.65 6.61 8.62
N GLY A 64 1.02 7.51 7.71
CA GLY A 64 0.16 7.95 6.62
C GLY A 64 -0.15 6.83 5.62
N SER A 65 0.78 5.92 5.38
CA SER A 65 0.61 4.82 4.42
C SER A 65 -0.41 3.76 4.83
N ILE A 66 -0.91 3.80 6.06
CA ILE A 66 -1.90 2.87 6.58
C ILE A 66 -3.17 3.57 7.07
N ILE A 67 -3.27 4.91 6.99
CA ILE A 67 -4.37 5.67 7.62
C ILE A 67 -5.74 5.28 7.06
N GLN A 68 -5.80 4.94 5.77
CA GLN A 68 -7.03 4.51 5.15
C GLN A 68 -7.51 3.18 5.76
N ASP A 69 -6.63 2.23 6.05
CA ASP A 69 -6.98 0.92 6.65
C ASP A 69 -7.43 1.03 8.10
N MET A 70 -7.00 2.09 8.80
CA MET A 70 -7.18 2.22 10.25
C MET A 70 -8.65 2.12 10.71
N GLY A 71 -9.64 2.46 9.88
CA GLY A 71 -11.05 2.34 10.24
C GLY A 71 -11.58 0.91 10.32
N TYR A 72 -10.85 -0.08 9.81
CA TYR A 72 -11.15 -1.51 9.99
C TYR A 72 -10.54 -2.12 11.26
N TYR A 73 -9.70 -1.38 11.98
CA TYR A 73 -9.16 -1.78 13.28
C TYR A 73 -10.11 -1.39 14.43
N PRO A 74 -9.96 -2.00 15.63
CA PRO A 74 -10.82 -1.67 16.77
C PRO A 74 -10.88 -0.17 17.04
N PHE A 75 -12.10 0.32 17.32
CA PHE A 75 -12.41 1.74 17.58
C PHE A 75 -12.27 2.67 16.36
N GLY A 76 -12.01 2.13 15.16
CA GLY A 76 -11.98 2.85 13.90
C GLY A 76 -13.37 3.21 13.35
N SER A 77 -13.40 4.09 12.35
CA SER A 77 -14.61 4.46 11.62
C SER A 77 -14.67 3.71 10.29
N HIS A 78 -15.47 2.65 10.22
CA HIS A 78 -15.72 1.91 8.98
C HIS A 78 -16.19 2.82 7.84
N PHE A 79 -17.12 3.73 8.13
CA PHE A 79 -17.66 4.63 7.11
C PHE A 79 -16.56 5.53 6.49
N PHE A 80 -15.64 6.04 7.31
CA PHE A 80 -14.53 6.84 6.81
C PHE A 80 -13.61 6.01 5.90
N THR A 81 -13.24 4.82 6.36
CA THR A 81 -12.39 3.90 5.60
C THR A 81 -13.05 3.43 4.31
N ASP A 82 -14.35 3.12 4.32
CA ASP A 82 -15.11 2.74 3.13
C ASP A 82 -15.13 3.87 2.09
N LEU A 83 -15.26 5.13 2.51
CA LEU A 83 -15.13 6.27 1.60
C LEU A 83 -13.74 6.32 0.97
N MET A 84 -12.70 6.12 1.77
CA MET A 84 -11.32 6.16 1.28
C MET A 84 -10.99 4.99 0.35
N HIS A 85 -11.56 3.81 0.59
CA HIS A 85 -11.30 2.59 -0.17
C HIS A 85 -12.21 2.37 -1.38
N TYR A 86 -13.44 2.86 -1.37
CA TYR A 86 -14.40 2.57 -2.46
C TYR A 86 -14.78 3.77 -3.30
N VAL A 87 -14.89 4.94 -2.68
CA VAL A 87 -15.12 6.16 -3.46
C VAL A 87 -13.81 6.61 -4.09
N ARG A 88 -12.70 6.57 -3.33
CA ARG A 88 -11.34 6.88 -3.82
C ARG A 88 -11.30 8.17 -4.65
N SER A 89 -12.04 9.22 -4.26
CA SER A 89 -12.06 10.48 -5.03
C SER A 89 -10.71 11.21 -5.02
N GLY A 90 -9.85 10.88 -4.05
CA GLY A 90 -8.57 11.56 -3.82
C GLY A 90 -8.72 12.89 -3.07
N ASP A 91 -9.94 13.38 -2.85
CA ASP A 91 -10.17 14.68 -2.21
C ASP A 91 -9.56 14.76 -0.81
N PHE A 92 -9.68 13.68 -0.03
CA PHE A 92 -9.07 13.60 1.30
C PHE A 92 -7.54 13.72 1.24
N VAL A 93 -6.91 13.01 0.31
CA VAL A 93 -5.45 13.07 0.10
C VAL A 93 -5.03 14.47 -0.35
N VAL A 94 -5.77 15.07 -1.28
CA VAL A 94 -5.52 16.44 -1.75
C VAL A 94 -5.67 17.45 -0.62
N ALA A 95 -6.68 17.31 0.24
CA ALA A 95 -6.88 18.16 1.41
C ALA A 95 -5.69 18.05 2.37
N MET A 96 -5.28 16.83 2.75
CA MET A 96 -4.11 16.62 3.61
C MET A 96 -2.83 17.24 3.03
N LEU A 97 -2.58 17.05 1.73
CA LEU A 97 -1.42 17.63 1.07
C LEU A 97 -1.48 19.17 1.08
N ARG A 98 -2.65 19.77 0.85
CA ARG A 98 -2.79 21.23 0.85
C ARG A 98 -2.64 21.81 2.26
N GLU A 99 -3.24 21.17 3.24
CA GLU A 99 -3.40 21.71 4.59
C GLU A 99 -2.25 21.36 5.54
N SER A 100 -1.34 20.46 5.16
CA SER A 100 -0.15 20.15 5.97
C SER A 100 0.68 21.41 6.27
N ALA A 101 0.89 21.71 7.55
CA ALA A 101 1.57 22.91 8.02
C ALA A 101 3.05 22.69 8.32
N ASN A 102 3.47 21.43 8.51
CA ASN A 102 4.86 21.08 8.84
C ASN A 102 5.34 19.83 8.10
N VAL A 103 6.64 19.56 8.24
CA VAL A 103 7.35 18.46 7.57
C VAL A 103 6.73 17.09 7.86
N ASN A 104 6.26 16.87 9.09
CA ASN A 104 5.69 15.60 9.53
C ASN A 104 4.28 15.40 8.98
N GLU A 105 3.43 16.42 9.06
CA GLU A 105 2.08 16.39 8.47
C GLU A 105 2.14 16.20 6.95
N TYR A 106 3.09 16.84 6.27
CA TYR A 106 3.25 16.68 4.84
C TYR A 106 3.74 15.29 4.48
N ALA A 107 4.68 14.73 5.24
CA ALA A 107 5.13 13.35 5.03
C ALA A 107 4.02 12.34 5.33
N PHE A 108 3.19 12.57 6.35
CA PHE A 108 1.98 11.78 6.60
C PHE A 108 1.02 11.85 5.41
N ALA A 109 0.76 13.04 4.87
CA ALA A 109 -0.08 13.22 3.69
C ALA A 109 0.47 12.50 2.45
N LEU A 110 1.80 12.51 2.25
CA LEU A 110 2.47 11.75 1.20
C LEU A 110 2.38 10.23 1.42
N GLY A 111 2.43 9.79 2.68
CA GLY A 111 2.15 8.40 3.04
C GLY A 111 0.74 7.99 2.61
N ALA A 112 -0.26 8.81 2.91
CA ALA A 112 -1.64 8.53 2.50
C ALA A 112 -1.84 8.58 0.98
N LEU A 113 -1.10 9.43 0.26
CA LEU A 113 -1.04 9.38 -1.19
C LEU A 113 -0.43 8.06 -1.69
N ALA A 114 0.64 7.60 -1.06
CA ALA A 114 1.26 6.33 -1.40
C ALA A 114 0.29 5.17 -1.19
N HIS A 115 -0.45 5.15 -0.07
CA HIS A 115 -1.53 4.19 0.16
C HIS A 115 -2.55 4.24 -0.98
N TYR A 116 -3.13 5.41 -1.26
CA TYR A 116 -4.14 5.57 -2.31
C TYR A 116 -3.68 4.99 -3.66
N MET A 117 -2.43 5.26 -4.04
CA MET A 117 -1.84 4.73 -5.28
C MET A 117 -1.55 3.23 -5.19
N ALA A 118 -1.04 2.76 -4.06
CA ALA A 118 -0.77 1.35 -3.81
C ALA A 118 -2.06 0.54 -3.98
N ASP A 119 -3.14 0.99 -3.36
CA ASP A 119 -4.42 0.30 -3.33
C ASP A 119 -5.15 0.28 -4.66
N THR A 120 -4.96 1.33 -5.45
CA THR A 120 -5.49 1.43 -6.80
C THR A 120 -4.84 0.41 -7.74
N ASN A 121 -3.55 0.12 -7.54
CA ASN A 121 -2.78 -0.74 -8.45
C ASN A 121 -2.57 -2.17 -7.91
N GLY A 122 -2.44 -2.31 -6.59
CA GLY A 122 -2.09 -3.53 -5.87
C GLY A 122 -3.26 -4.50 -5.73
N HIS A 123 -4.45 -4.00 -5.40
CA HIS A 123 -5.65 -4.86 -5.25
C HIS A 123 -5.95 -5.68 -6.51
N PRO A 124 -5.97 -5.10 -7.73
CA PRO A 124 -6.25 -5.86 -8.96
C PRO A 124 -5.24 -6.98 -9.27
N ILE A 125 -3.98 -6.84 -8.83
CA ILE A 125 -2.91 -7.79 -9.17
C ILE A 125 -2.58 -8.76 -8.04
N GLY A 126 -2.88 -8.40 -6.79
CA GLY A 126 -2.66 -9.20 -5.59
C GLY A 126 -3.98 -9.71 -5.01
N ILE A 127 -4.63 -8.89 -4.17
CA ILE A 127 -5.77 -9.32 -3.33
C ILE A 127 -6.93 -9.86 -4.16
N ASN A 128 -7.35 -9.15 -5.21
CA ASN A 128 -8.53 -9.55 -5.99
C ASN A 128 -8.34 -10.92 -6.67
N ARG A 129 -7.08 -11.31 -6.94
CA ARG A 129 -6.73 -12.63 -7.50
C ARG A 129 -6.53 -13.68 -6.41
N ALA A 130 -6.05 -13.28 -5.24
CA ALA A 130 -5.85 -14.16 -4.09
C ALA A 130 -7.18 -14.63 -3.48
N VAL A 131 -8.19 -13.77 -3.39
CA VAL A 131 -9.51 -14.11 -2.82
C VAL A 131 -10.13 -15.37 -3.49
N PRO A 132 -10.31 -15.46 -4.81
CA PRO A 132 -10.91 -16.66 -5.42
C PRO A 132 -10.03 -17.91 -5.31
N ILE A 133 -8.72 -17.77 -5.05
CA ILE A 133 -7.84 -18.90 -4.76
C ILE A 133 -8.15 -19.45 -3.35
N LEU A 134 -8.30 -18.57 -2.36
CA LEU A 134 -8.60 -18.94 -0.97
C LEU A 134 -10.05 -19.37 -0.76
N TYR A 135 -10.99 -18.85 -1.57
CA TYR A 135 -12.43 -19.05 -1.41
C TYR A 135 -13.08 -19.63 -2.68
N PRO A 136 -13.07 -20.97 -2.89
CA PRO A 136 -13.58 -21.60 -4.11
C PRO A 136 -15.06 -21.35 -4.41
N LYS A 137 -15.87 -21.03 -3.38
CA LYS A 137 -17.28 -20.64 -3.55
C LYS A 137 -17.39 -19.28 -4.25
N LEU A 138 -16.55 -18.32 -3.87
CA LEU A 138 -16.50 -16.99 -4.50
C LEU A 138 -15.95 -17.10 -5.92
N LYS A 139 -14.94 -17.95 -6.15
CA LYS A 139 -14.46 -18.25 -7.51
C LYS A 139 -15.57 -18.74 -8.44
N ARG A 140 -16.41 -19.66 -7.99
CA ARG A 140 -17.56 -20.15 -8.79
C ARG A 140 -18.61 -19.07 -9.06
N LYS A 141 -18.72 -18.05 -8.21
CA LYS A 141 -19.73 -17.00 -8.31
C LYS A 141 -19.27 -15.82 -9.17
N TYR A 142 -18.05 -15.36 -8.96
CA TYR A 142 -17.52 -14.10 -9.52
C TYR A 142 -16.34 -14.30 -10.49
N GLY A 143 -15.75 -15.50 -10.54
CA GLY A 143 -14.64 -15.83 -11.44
C GLY A 143 -13.25 -15.71 -10.80
N ASP A 144 -12.25 -15.40 -11.62
CA ASP A 144 -10.84 -15.36 -11.20
C ASP A 144 -10.41 -14.05 -10.51
N GLN A 145 -11.34 -13.09 -10.38
CA GLN A 145 -11.15 -11.89 -9.58
C GLN A 145 -12.36 -11.67 -8.69
N VAL A 146 -12.12 -11.35 -7.43
CA VAL A 146 -13.16 -10.97 -6.47
C VAL A 146 -12.72 -9.69 -5.80
N THR A 147 -13.44 -8.62 -6.06
CA THR A 147 -13.21 -7.30 -5.49
C THR A 147 -13.82 -7.19 -4.10
N TYR A 148 -13.40 -6.19 -3.33
CA TYR A 148 -14.01 -5.93 -2.03
C TYR A 148 -15.51 -5.67 -2.15
N GLY A 149 -15.95 -4.94 -3.18
CA GLY A 149 -17.36 -4.63 -3.41
C GLY A 149 -18.25 -5.87 -3.61
N GLU A 150 -17.66 -7.02 -3.98
CA GLU A 150 -18.38 -8.28 -4.18
C GLU A 150 -18.45 -9.15 -2.92
N ASP A 151 -17.42 -9.10 -2.07
CA ASP A 151 -17.39 -9.76 -0.76
C ASP A 151 -16.37 -9.09 0.21
N PRO A 152 -16.80 -8.08 0.99
CA PRO A 152 -15.93 -7.33 1.91
C PRO A 152 -15.19 -8.21 2.91
N ALA A 153 -15.88 -9.21 3.47
CA ALA A 153 -15.36 -10.01 4.57
C ALA A 153 -14.20 -10.92 4.15
N SER A 154 -14.27 -11.54 2.97
CA SER A 154 -13.19 -12.38 2.45
C SER A 154 -12.03 -11.54 1.94
N HIS A 155 -12.33 -10.36 1.40
CA HIS A 155 -11.35 -9.39 0.92
C HIS A 155 -10.44 -8.90 2.07
N LEU A 156 -11.04 -8.40 3.16
CA LEU A 156 -10.31 -7.98 4.38
C LEU A 156 -9.48 -9.07 5.05
N LYS A 157 -9.88 -10.34 4.91
CA LYS A 157 -9.14 -11.47 5.50
C LYS A 157 -7.96 -11.93 4.63
N THR A 158 -7.95 -11.54 3.36
CA THR A 158 -6.94 -11.94 2.39
C THR A 158 -5.75 -10.99 2.39
N GLU A 159 -6.04 -9.72 2.65
CA GLU A 159 -5.07 -8.64 2.86
C GLU A 159 -4.34 -8.74 4.20
#